data_AF-A0AA88CL38-F1
#
_entry.id   AF-A0AA88CL38-F1
#
_cell.length_a   1.000
_cell.length_b   1.000
_cell.length_c   1.000
_cell.angle_alpha   90.00
_cell.angle_beta   90.00
_cell.angle_gamma   90.00
#
_symmetry.space_group_name_H-M   'P 1'
#
loop_
_entity.id
_entity.type
_entity.pdbx_description
1 polymer ?
#
loop_
_entity_poly.entity_id
_entity_poly.type
_entity_poly.pdbx_seq_one_letter_code
_entity_poly.pdbx_strand_id
1 'polypeptide(L)'
;MADTRRQLLERWRGIEDQEDEDDDPINPSKSRCLHHHKEQWFADAFTYLISLPKDNHIWCGSWDLMGPLLETFYNYFKDEHDDSPLRRLWRRISEEMRQCVQCVTQHHQAQEMYSMEYELSSIGPLLDVLQCLDEERVTTHLREINAKIVKDDYDLASGNAEVVSVMYEVLMYPRLLDDQSLFTEFEKFIEAIDNIHELALDGQQQFPGVYALFFFKRRVRSVGYRLAGSMGKLRSATDLEPLQPLIKKFVGFLETEVLLSATKTSRQRAELDRVSIWLGIKSLLGCLEPPAFEEGILERYPIFLDIVLNHVSGDSVDFSHAVACLRLLFEMLGCKLWLRSTLSPSVMRNTLLGQCFHTRNEKSHKDIFDLFQPFLQAFQFQSLEALQDGEHEKQRRHFLYFLLHQVPVSSNFSVLTRQKARQFLFMRLWRILGWLYI
;
A
#
# COMPACT_ATOMS: atom_id res chain seq x y z
N MET A 1 -20.53 -30.23 -33.24
CA MET A 1 -19.72 -31.04 -32.30
C MET A 1 -19.19 -30.05 -31.28
N ALA A 2 -19.27 -30.35 -29.98
CA ALA A 2 -18.70 -29.44 -28.98
C ALA A 2 -17.17 -29.47 -29.12
N ASP A 3 -16.55 -28.32 -29.33
CA ASP A 3 -15.11 -28.23 -29.47
C ASP A 3 -14.42 -28.63 -28.16
N THR A 4 -13.33 -29.38 -28.30
CA THR A 4 -12.50 -29.76 -27.14
C THR A 4 -11.55 -28.62 -26.79
N ARG A 5 -11.13 -28.53 -25.52
CA ARG A 5 -10.12 -27.55 -25.08
C ARG A 5 -8.89 -27.50 -25.99
N ARG A 6 -8.38 -28.66 -26.43
CA ARG A 6 -7.21 -28.72 -27.32
C ARG A 6 -7.46 -28.03 -28.66
N GLN A 7 -8.63 -28.24 -29.27
CA GLN A 7 -9.00 -27.63 -30.54
C GLN A 7 -9.13 -26.12 -30.41
N LEU A 8 -9.73 -25.63 -29.31
CA LEU A 8 -9.82 -24.19 -29.04
C LEU A 8 -8.43 -23.57 -28.88
N LEU A 9 -7.52 -24.19 -28.14
CA LEU A 9 -6.15 -23.66 -27.99
C LEU A 9 -5.36 -23.65 -29.29
N GLU A 10 -5.52 -24.68 -30.13
CA GLU A 10 -4.87 -24.74 -31.43
C GLU A 10 -5.39 -23.65 -32.38
N ARG A 11 -6.71 -23.40 -32.37
CA ARG A 11 -7.32 -22.29 -33.10
C ARG A 11 -6.85 -20.93 -32.60
N TRP A 12 -6.71 -20.76 -31.28
CA TRP A 12 -6.23 -19.50 -30.69
C TRP A 12 -4.79 -19.20 -31.11
N ARG A 13 -3.88 -20.18 -30.98
CA ARG A 13 -2.50 -20.04 -31.47
C ARG A 13 -2.43 -19.65 -32.94
N GLY A 14 -3.25 -20.29 -33.78
CA GLY A 14 -3.32 -19.92 -35.20
C GLY A 14 -3.87 -18.52 -35.47
N ILE A 15 -4.62 -17.92 -34.56
CA ILE A 15 -5.06 -16.51 -34.62
C ILE A 15 -3.91 -15.59 -34.20
N GLU A 16 -3.20 -15.91 -33.11
CA GLU A 16 -2.03 -15.15 -32.66
C GLU A 16 -0.92 -15.12 -33.72
N ASP A 17 -0.60 -16.27 -34.32
CA ASP A 17 0.40 -16.37 -35.40
C ASP A 17 0.02 -15.49 -36.62
N GLN A 18 -1.29 -15.32 -36.89
CA GLN A 18 -1.78 -14.46 -37.98
C GLN A 18 -1.71 -12.96 -37.62
N GLU A 19 -1.76 -12.61 -36.33
CA GLU A 19 -1.62 -11.24 -35.85
C GLU A 19 -0.16 -10.78 -35.85
N ASP A 20 0.78 -11.68 -35.55
CA ASP A 20 2.21 -11.40 -35.51
C ASP A 20 2.87 -11.29 -36.91
N GLU A 21 2.27 -11.87 -37.95
CA GLU A 21 2.78 -11.83 -39.34
C GLU A 21 2.40 -10.54 -40.11
N ASP A 22 1.60 -9.64 -39.52
CA ASP A 22 0.93 -8.51 -40.21
C ASP A 22 1.73 -7.17 -40.12
N ASP A 23 3.05 -7.21 -40.38
CA ASP A 23 3.93 -6.01 -40.53
C ASP A 23 3.78 -5.31 -41.90
N ASP A 24 3.02 -5.90 -42.84
CA ASP A 24 2.77 -5.36 -44.19
C ASP A 24 1.46 -4.55 -44.28
N PRO A 25 1.31 -3.59 -45.22
CA PRO A 25 0.13 -2.74 -45.30
C PRO A 25 -1.18 -3.54 -45.43
N ILE A 26 -1.97 -3.44 -44.35
CA ILE A 26 -3.22 -4.15 -44.03
C ILE A 26 -4.10 -4.38 -45.27
N ASN A 27 -4.25 -5.65 -45.66
CA ASN A 27 -5.29 -6.07 -46.60
C ASN A 27 -6.64 -6.15 -45.85
N PRO A 28 -7.66 -5.31 -46.19
CA PRO A 28 -8.93 -5.27 -45.47
C PRO A 28 -9.68 -6.61 -45.43
N SER A 29 -9.43 -7.50 -46.39
CA SER A 29 -10.04 -8.84 -46.44
C SER A 29 -9.43 -9.79 -45.40
N LYS A 30 -8.13 -9.69 -45.11
CA LYS A 30 -7.46 -10.47 -44.07
C LYS A 30 -7.93 -10.07 -42.68
N SER A 31 -7.98 -8.76 -42.41
CA SER A 31 -8.47 -8.21 -41.13
C SER A 31 -9.91 -8.65 -40.82
N ARG A 32 -10.81 -8.65 -41.81
CA ARG A 32 -12.20 -9.16 -41.62
C ARG A 32 -12.24 -10.67 -41.33
N CYS A 33 -11.40 -11.44 -42.01
CA CYS A 33 -11.30 -12.89 -41.79
C CYS A 33 -10.82 -13.20 -40.37
N LEU A 34 -9.78 -12.49 -39.91
CA LEU A 34 -9.24 -12.59 -38.57
C LEU A 34 -10.29 -12.23 -37.50
N HIS A 35 -11.00 -11.11 -37.68
CA HIS A 35 -12.07 -10.71 -36.77
C HIS A 35 -13.17 -11.77 -36.68
N HIS A 36 -13.56 -12.37 -37.81
CA HIS A 36 -14.54 -13.44 -37.83
C HIS A 36 -14.05 -14.71 -37.09
N HIS A 37 -12.79 -15.09 -37.27
CA HIS A 37 -12.20 -16.21 -36.54
C HIS A 37 -12.14 -15.95 -35.04
N LYS A 38 -11.78 -14.73 -34.62
CA LYS A 38 -11.81 -14.31 -33.21
C LYS A 38 -13.22 -14.37 -32.62
N GLU A 39 -14.21 -13.79 -33.29
CA GLU A 39 -15.62 -13.85 -32.85
C GLU A 39 -16.12 -15.28 -32.68
N GLN A 40 -15.85 -16.14 -33.67
CA GLN A 40 -16.25 -17.55 -33.61
C GLN A 40 -15.53 -18.28 -32.48
N TRP A 41 -14.24 -18.02 -32.30
CA TRP A 41 -13.47 -18.60 -31.21
C TRP A 41 -14.02 -18.19 -29.84
N PHE A 42 -14.32 -16.91 -29.63
CA PHE A 42 -14.90 -16.43 -28.38
C PHE A 42 -16.25 -17.08 -28.09
N ALA A 43 -17.12 -17.23 -29.09
CA ALA A 43 -18.42 -17.89 -28.92
C ALA A 43 -18.29 -19.38 -28.53
N ASP A 44 -17.37 -20.10 -29.18
CA ASP A 44 -17.12 -21.52 -28.92
C ASP A 44 -16.44 -21.72 -27.55
N ALA A 45 -15.44 -20.89 -27.22
CA ALA A 45 -14.74 -20.92 -25.93
C ALA A 45 -15.68 -20.59 -24.77
N PHE A 46 -16.54 -19.58 -24.95
CA PHE A 46 -17.57 -19.24 -23.98
C PHE A 46 -18.50 -20.43 -23.69
N THR A 47 -19.01 -21.06 -24.76
CA THR A 47 -19.92 -22.21 -24.66
C THR A 47 -19.24 -23.38 -23.95
N TYR A 48 -17.98 -23.64 -24.28
CA TYR A 48 -17.16 -24.65 -23.63
C TYR A 48 -17.04 -24.38 -22.12
N LEU A 49 -16.59 -23.19 -21.72
CA LEU A 49 -16.35 -22.85 -20.30
C LEU A 49 -17.63 -22.90 -19.46
N ILE A 50 -18.75 -22.36 -19.96
CA ILE A 50 -20.03 -22.41 -19.24
C ILE A 50 -20.56 -23.84 -19.11
N SER A 51 -20.28 -24.71 -20.07
CA SER A 51 -20.74 -26.10 -20.06
C SER A 51 -19.94 -27.02 -19.13
N LEU A 52 -18.80 -26.56 -18.59
CA LEU A 52 -17.99 -27.36 -17.69
C LEU A 52 -18.78 -27.78 -16.43
N PRO A 53 -18.53 -28.97 -15.85
CA PRO A 53 -19.08 -29.34 -14.54
C PRO A 53 -18.71 -28.31 -13.47
N LYS A 54 -19.56 -28.10 -12.45
CA LYS A 54 -19.28 -27.12 -11.38
C LYS A 54 -18.02 -27.44 -10.58
N ASP A 55 -17.67 -28.72 -10.44
CA ASP A 55 -16.45 -29.16 -9.76
C ASP A 55 -15.17 -28.82 -10.55
N ASN A 56 -15.31 -28.53 -11.84
CA ASN A 56 -14.20 -28.15 -12.71
C ASN A 56 -14.13 -26.62 -12.79
N HIS A 57 -13.32 -26.02 -11.92
CA HIS A 57 -13.13 -24.58 -11.92
C HIS A 57 -12.45 -24.11 -13.21
N ILE A 58 -12.99 -23.06 -13.82
CA ILE A 58 -12.54 -22.47 -15.08
C ILE A 58 -11.09 -21.98 -14.93
N TRP A 59 -10.81 -21.19 -13.88
CA TRP A 59 -9.47 -20.66 -13.64
C TRP A 59 -8.45 -21.71 -13.22
N CYS A 60 -8.85 -22.86 -12.65
CA CYS A 60 -7.88 -23.91 -12.30
C CYS A 60 -7.56 -24.81 -13.50
N GLY A 61 -8.57 -25.17 -14.30
CA GLY A 61 -8.44 -26.20 -15.34
C GLY A 61 -8.37 -25.69 -16.78
N SER A 62 -8.76 -24.44 -17.04
CA SER A 62 -8.87 -23.85 -18.38
C SER A 62 -8.51 -22.36 -18.39
N TRP A 63 -7.53 -21.98 -17.56
CA TRP A 63 -7.03 -20.60 -17.47
C TRP A 63 -6.49 -20.07 -18.81
N ASP A 64 -5.94 -20.97 -19.62
CA ASP A 64 -5.42 -20.70 -20.97
C ASP A 64 -6.51 -20.36 -22.00
N LEU A 65 -7.76 -20.74 -21.73
CA LEU A 65 -8.93 -20.29 -22.51
C LEU A 65 -9.59 -19.07 -21.88
N MET A 66 -9.60 -18.99 -20.55
CA MET A 66 -10.22 -17.89 -19.81
C MET A 66 -9.43 -16.58 -19.94
N GLY A 67 -8.09 -16.66 -20.00
CA GLY A 67 -7.19 -15.51 -20.16
C GLY A 67 -7.57 -14.65 -21.36
N PRO A 68 -7.53 -15.16 -22.60
CA PRO A 68 -7.93 -14.42 -23.78
C PRO A 68 -9.37 -13.90 -23.74
N LEU A 69 -10.29 -14.65 -23.10
CA LEU A 69 -11.68 -14.22 -22.94
C LEU A 69 -11.83 -12.96 -22.08
N LEU A 70 -10.83 -12.57 -21.28
CA LEU A 70 -10.85 -11.30 -20.56
C LEU A 70 -10.98 -10.10 -21.50
N GLU A 71 -10.50 -10.17 -22.75
CA GLU A 71 -10.67 -9.08 -23.73
C GLU A 71 -12.14 -8.71 -23.93
N THR A 72 -13.04 -9.69 -23.87
CA THR A 72 -14.48 -9.48 -24.06
C THR A 72 -15.11 -8.66 -22.93
N PHE A 73 -14.46 -8.57 -21.76
CA PHE A 73 -14.92 -7.77 -20.63
C PHE A 73 -14.80 -6.26 -20.88
N TYR A 74 -14.07 -5.82 -21.90
CA TYR A 74 -13.96 -4.40 -22.24
C TYR A 74 -15.34 -3.72 -22.40
N ASN A 75 -16.33 -4.47 -22.90
CA ASN A 75 -17.69 -3.98 -23.11
C ASN A 75 -18.69 -4.43 -22.02
N TYR A 76 -18.22 -4.95 -20.87
CA TYR A 76 -19.10 -5.51 -19.83
C TYR A 76 -20.21 -4.56 -19.40
N PHE A 77 -19.88 -3.30 -19.10
CA PHE A 77 -20.87 -2.31 -18.66
C PHE A 77 -21.71 -1.72 -19.80
N LYS A 78 -21.36 -1.97 -21.07
CA LYS A 78 -22.18 -1.56 -22.22
C LYS A 78 -23.32 -2.55 -22.49
N ASP A 79 -23.22 -3.74 -21.93
CA ASP A 79 -24.23 -4.78 -22.06
C ASP A 79 -25.31 -4.63 -20.98
N GLU A 80 -26.51 -4.21 -21.39
CA GLU A 80 -27.65 -3.97 -20.51
C GLU A 80 -28.41 -5.26 -20.13
N HIS A 81 -28.11 -6.40 -20.75
CA HIS A 81 -28.84 -7.65 -20.51
C HIS A 81 -28.22 -8.43 -19.34
N ASP A 82 -28.95 -8.54 -18.22
CA ASP A 82 -28.53 -9.29 -17.03
C ASP A 82 -28.21 -10.78 -17.28
N ASP A 83 -28.79 -11.34 -18.34
CA ASP A 83 -28.66 -12.74 -18.74
C ASP A 83 -27.65 -12.97 -19.87
N SER A 84 -26.86 -11.96 -20.21
CA SER A 84 -25.89 -12.08 -21.27
C SER A 84 -24.86 -13.17 -20.98
N PRO A 85 -24.27 -13.77 -22.04
CA PRO A 85 -23.18 -14.72 -21.90
C PRO A 85 -22.13 -14.22 -20.91
N LEU A 86 -21.61 -13.01 -21.12
CA LEU A 86 -20.54 -12.44 -20.32
C LEU A 86 -20.89 -12.35 -18.82
N ARG A 87 -22.11 -11.93 -18.48
CA ARG A 87 -22.58 -11.87 -17.08
C ARG A 87 -22.75 -13.26 -16.45
N ARG A 88 -23.18 -14.26 -17.23
CA ARG A 88 -23.27 -15.64 -16.75
C ARG A 88 -21.89 -16.23 -16.46
N LEU A 89 -20.90 -15.95 -17.31
CA LEU A 89 -19.51 -16.36 -17.09
C LEU A 89 -18.94 -15.66 -15.88
N TRP A 90 -19.12 -14.34 -15.76
CA TRP A 90 -18.68 -13.57 -14.60
C TRP A 90 -19.26 -14.13 -13.30
N ARG A 91 -20.57 -14.41 -13.26
CA ARG A 91 -21.23 -15.02 -12.09
C ARG A 91 -20.59 -16.36 -11.72
N ARG A 92 -20.36 -17.21 -12.72
CA ARG A 92 -19.76 -18.53 -12.52
C ARG A 92 -18.34 -18.43 -11.95
N ILE A 93 -17.45 -17.66 -12.57
CA ILE A 93 -16.07 -17.53 -12.08
C ILE A 93 -16.02 -16.80 -10.72
N SER A 94 -17.00 -15.93 -10.44
CA SER A 94 -17.15 -15.28 -9.13
C SER A 94 -17.49 -16.29 -8.03
N GLU A 95 -18.39 -17.24 -8.31
CA GLU A 95 -18.73 -18.34 -7.40
C GLU A 95 -17.52 -19.25 -7.14
N GLU A 96 -16.73 -19.55 -8.18
CA GLU A 96 -15.52 -20.38 -8.04
C GLU A 96 -14.42 -19.68 -7.21
N MET A 97 -14.15 -18.39 -7.48
CA MET A 97 -13.20 -17.59 -6.72
C MET A 97 -13.61 -17.38 -5.26
N ARG A 98 -14.91 -17.44 -4.96
CA ARG A 98 -15.44 -17.36 -3.60
C ARG A 98 -14.84 -18.43 -2.67
N GLN A 99 -14.54 -19.61 -3.20
CA GLN A 99 -14.11 -20.78 -2.40
C GLN A 99 -12.71 -21.29 -2.77
N CYS A 100 -12.11 -20.77 -3.84
CA CYS A 100 -10.84 -21.28 -4.37
C CYS A 100 -9.77 -20.19 -4.52
N VAL A 101 -8.76 -20.24 -3.65
CA VAL A 101 -7.57 -19.37 -3.70
C VAL A 101 -6.78 -19.50 -5.00
N GLN A 102 -6.74 -20.70 -5.59
CA GLN A 102 -6.08 -20.89 -6.89
C GLN A 102 -6.80 -20.12 -8.01
N CYS A 103 -8.14 -20.11 -8.01
CA CYS A 103 -8.91 -19.32 -8.98
C CYS A 103 -8.60 -17.82 -8.85
N VAL A 104 -8.59 -17.31 -7.61
CA VAL A 104 -8.23 -15.91 -7.32
C VAL A 104 -6.83 -15.59 -7.85
N THR A 105 -5.87 -16.47 -7.58
CA THR A 105 -4.48 -16.28 -7.99
C THR A 105 -4.34 -16.24 -9.51
N GLN A 106 -4.94 -17.19 -10.22
CA GLN A 106 -4.91 -17.24 -11.69
C GLN A 106 -5.63 -16.06 -12.33
N HIS A 107 -6.75 -15.63 -11.77
CA HIS A 107 -7.49 -14.46 -12.24
C HIS A 107 -6.68 -13.17 -12.16
N HIS A 108 -6.03 -12.91 -11.02
CA HIS A 108 -5.18 -11.72 -10.87
C HIS A 108 -3.87 -11.83 -11.65
N GLN A 109 -3.29 -13.03 -11.77
CA GLN A 109 -2.13 -13.27 -12.64
C GLN A 109 -2.46 -12.97 -14.10
N ALA A 110 -3.64 -13.38 -14.59
CA ALA A 110 -4.07 -13.04 -15.95
C ALA A 110 -4.15 -11.53 -16.15
N GLN A 111 -4.72 -10.77 -15.21
CA GLN A 111 -4.75 -9.32 -15.29
C GLN A 111 -3.34 -8.68 -15.25
N GLU A 112 -2.42 -9.26 -14.48
CA GLU A 112 -1.04 -8.79 -14.42
C GLU A 112 -0.30 -9.02 -15.74
N MET A 113 -0.48 -10.19 -16.38
CA MET A 113 0.05 -10.46 -17.72
C MET A 113 -0.43 -9.41 -18.73
N TYR A 114 -1.73 -9.08 -18.74
CA TYR A 114 -2.25 -8.01 -19.59
C TYR A 114 -1.55 -6.66 -19.35
N SER A 115 -1.21 -6.33 -18.10
CA SER A 115 -0.49 -5.09 -17.79
C SER A 115 0.98 -5.13 -18.18
N MET A 116 1.60 -6.32 -18.30
CA MET A 116 3.00 -6.48 -18.68
C MET A 116 3.20 -6.60 -20.18
N GLU A 117 2.27 -7.26 -20.88
CA GLU A 117 2.37 -7.58 -22.30
C GLU A 117 1.89 -6.45 -23.21
N TYR A 118 0.93 -5.62 -22.75
CA TYR A 118 0.30 -4.57 -23.55
C TYR A 118 0.58 -3.16 -23.01
N GLU A 119 0.57 -2.18 -23.91
CA GLU A 119 0.66 -0.77 -23.53
C GLU A 119 -0.55 -0.33 -22.69
N LEU A 120 -0.28 0.36 -21.57
CA LEU A 120 -1.30 0.83 -20.63
C LEU A 120 -2.35 1.74 -21.27
N SER A 121 -1.99 2.52 -22.29
CA SER A 121 -2.91 3.36 -23.07
C SER A 121 -4.02 2.57 -23.75
N SER A 122 -3.70 1.34 -24.17
CA SER A 122 -4.61 0.44 -24.89
C SER A 122 -5.39 -0.44 -23.93
N ILE A 123 -4.71 -1.04 -22.94
CA ILE A 123 -5.31 -2.04 -22.04
C ILE A 123 -5.94 -1.43 -20.78
N GLY A 124 -5.58 -0.18 -20.43
CA GLY A 124 -6.06 0.51 -19.23
C GLY A 124 -7.58 0.47 -19.04
N PRO A 125 -8.40 0.75 -20.06
CA PRO A 125 -9.86 0.70 -19.89
C PRO A 125 -10.40 -0.71 -19.62
N LEU A 126 -9.75 -1.77 -20.11
CA LEU A 126 -10.13 -3.15 -19.74
C LEU A 126 -9.81 -3.42 -18.27
N LEU A 127 -8.60 -3.05 -17.84
CA LEU A 127 -8.17 -3.23 -16.45
C LEU A 127 -9.05 -2.44 -15.48
N ASP A 128 -9.48 -1.23 -15.85
CA ASP A 128 -10.44 -0.43 -15.07
C ASP A 128 -11.79 -1.16 -14.90
N VAL A 129 -12.29 -1.82 -15.96
CA VAL A 129 -13.53 -2.61 -15.90
C VAL A 129 -13.34 -3.83 -14.99
N LEU A 130 -12.27 -4.59 -15.18
CA LEU A 130 -11.99 -5.78 -14.37
C LEU A 130 -11.79 -5.42 -12.89
N GLN A 131 -11.10 -4.31 -12.60
CA GLN A 131 -10.96 -3.78 -11.25
C GLN A 131 -12.33 -3.46 -10.63
N CYS A 132 -13.22 -2.76 -11.36
CA CYS A 132 -14.55 -2.45 -10.84
C CYS A 132 -15.36 -3.72 -10.53
N LEU A 133 -15.23 -4.76 -11.36
CA LEU A 133 -15.90 -6.03 -11.17
C LEU A 133 -15.36 -6.79 -9.97
N ASP A 134 -14.03 -6.82 -9.78
CA ASP A 134 -13.40 -7.41 -8.61
C ASP A 134 -13.83 -6.71 -7.32
N GLU A 135 -13.78 -5.37 -7.31
CA GLU A 135 -14.24 -4.55 -6.18
C GLU A 135 -15.69 -4.86 -5.82
N GLU A 136 -16.59 -4.95 -6.81
CA GLU A 136 -18.00 -5.28 -6.60
C GLU A 136 -18.21 -6.70 -6.07
N ARG A 137 -17.54 -7.69 -6.68
CA ARG A 137 -17.61 -9.11 -6.28
C ARG A 137 -17.15 -9.28 -4.84
N VAL A 138 -15.97 -8.78 -4.51
CA VAL A 138 -15.36 -8.93 -3.18
C VAL A 138 -16.18 -8.17 -2.14
N THR A 139 -16.64 -6.95 -2.45
CA THR A 139 -17.54 -6.20 -1.55
C THR A 139 -18.81 -6.99 -1.23
N THR A 140 -19.46 -7.57 -2.25
CA THR A 140 -20.69 -8.34 -2.08
C THR A 140 -20.45 -9.58 -1.22
N HIS A 141 -19.36 -10.29 -1.47
CA HIS A 141 -18.97 -11.44 -0.67
C HIS A 141 -18.72 -11.08 0.80
N LEU A 142 -17.98 -10.00 1.07
CA LEU A 142 -17.73 -9.50 2.43
C LEU A 142 -19.04 -9.14 3.15
N ARG A 143 -19.99 -8.47 2.46
CA ARG A 143 -21.30 -8.14 3.04
C ARG A 143 -22.08 -9.38 3.46
N GLU A 144 -22.07 -10.42 2.63
CA GLU A 144 -22.75 -11.68 2.94
C GLU A 144 -22.13 -12.38 4.15
N ILE A 145 -20.79 -12.45 4.23
CA ILE A 145 -20.11 -13.04 5.39
C ILE A 145 -20.39 -12.23 6.65
N ASN A 146 -20.22 -10.91 6.59
CA ASN A 146 -20.50 -10.01 7.72
C ASN A 146 -21.95 -10.16 8.21
N ALA A 147 -22.92 -10.29 7.28
CA ALA A 147 -24.32 -10.51 7.64
C ALA A 147 -24.55 -11.86 8.32
N LYS A 148 -23.86 -12.93 7.90
CA LYS A 148 -23.91 -14.25 8.56
C LYS A 148 -23.32 -14.18 9.97
N ILE A 149 -22.17 -13.51 10.14
CA ILE A 149 -21.52 -13.34 11.45
C ILE A 149 -22.41 -12.56 12.42
N VAL A 150 -23.02 -11.46 11.97
CA VAL A 150 -23.91 -10.65 12.82
C VAL A 150 -25.14 -11.41 13.30
N LYS A 151 -25.65 -12.35 12.49
CA LYS A 151 -26.80 -13.19 12.84
C LYS A 151 -26.45 -14.38 13.73
N ASP A 152 -25.17 -14.59 14.06
CA ASP A 152 -24.66 -15.80 14.72
C ASP A 152 -24.95 -17.09 13.93
N ASP A 153 -25.18 -16.95 12.62
CA ASP A 153 -25.45 -18.04 11.67
C ASP A 153 -24.15 -18.51 10.99
N TYR A 154 -22.98 -18.08 11.50
CA TYR A 154 -21.69 -18.43 10.92
C TYR A 154 -21.24 -19.80 11.43
N ASP A 155 -21.34 -20.81 10.56
CA ASP A 155 -20.84 -22.15 10.85
C ASP A 155 -19.31 -22.24 10.63
N LEU A 156 -18.60 -22.44 11.74
CA LEU A 156 -17.13 -22.60 11.81
C LEU A 156 -16.61 -23.82 11.04
N ALA A 157 -17.45 -24.83 10.77
CA ALA A 157 -17.02 -26.03 10.07
C ALA A 157 -17.10 -25.91 8.55
N SER A 158 -18.09 -25.19 8.02
CA SER A 158 -18.36 -25.08 6.58
C SER A 158 -17.93 -23.75 5.95
N GLY A 159 -17.80 -22.67 6.72
CA GLY A 159 -17.46 -21.32 6.24
C GLY A 159 -15.97 -21.03 6.04
N ASN A 160 -15.07 -21.98 6.32
CA ASN A 160 -13.63 -21.72 6.33
C ASN A 160 -13.06 -21.39 4.95
N ALA A 161 -13.52 -22.05 3.89
CA ALA A 161 -13.01 -21.80 2.53
C ALA A 161 -13.36 -20.38 2.04
N GLU A 162 -14.58 -19.90 2.32
CA GLU A 162 -15.03 -18.55 1.94
C GLU A 162 -14.21 -17.46 2.65
N VAL A 163 -14.01 -17.62 3.97
CA VAL A 163 -13.24 -16.69 4.79
C VAL A 163 -11.76 -16.68 4.37
N VAL A 164 -11.17 -17.85 4.16
CA VAL A 164 -9.78 -17.94 3.72
C VAL A 164 -9.60 -17.34 2.33
N SER A 165 -10.52 -17.62 1.38
CA SER A 165 -10.41 -17.10 0.01
C SER A 165 -10.50 -15.57 -0.03
N VAL A 166 -11.49 -14.97 0.65
CA VAL A 166 -11.65 -13.50 0.64
C VAL A 166 -10.53 -12.79 1.41
N MET A 167 -10.07 -13.38 2.52
CA MET A 167 -8.94 -12.84 3.29
C MET A 167 -7.65 -12.92 2.48
N TYR A 168 -7.40 -14.05 1.83
CA TYR A 168 -6.28 -14.22 0.91
C TYR A 168 -6.32 -13.16 -0.19
N GLU A 169 -7.46 -13.00 -0.86
CA GLU A 169 -7.60 -12.10 -2.00
C GLU A 169 -7.30 -10.64 -1.62
N VAL A 170 -7.94 -10.14 -0.56
CA VAL A 170 -7.76 -8.74 -0.15
C VAL A 170 -6.34 -8.49 0.39
N LEU A 171 -5.75 -9.45 1.11
CA LEU A 171 -4.41 -9.30 1.68
C LEU A 171 -3.29 -9.57 0.66
N MET A 172 -3.53 -10.31 -0.41
CA MET A 172 -2.57 -10.48 -1.50
C MET A 172 -2.63 -9.32 -2.50
N TYR A 173 -3.82 -8.76 -2.75
CA TYR A 173 -4.05 -7.73 -3.76
C TYR A 173 -4.58 -6.43 -3.12
N PRO A 174 -3.73 -5.69 -2.36
CA PRO A 174 -4.16 -4.53 -1.57
C PRO A 174 -4.71 -3.36 -2.40
N ARG A 175 -4.53 -3.36 -3.73
CA ARG A 175 -5.21 -2.41 -4.64
C ARG A 175 -6.74 -2.40 -4.46
N LEU A 176 -7.33 -3.53 -4.06
CA LEU A 176 -8.76 -3.66 -3.79
C LEU A 176 -9.23 -2.76 -2.63
N LEU A 177 -8.33 -2.45 -1.70
CA LEU A 177 -8.61 -1.55 -0.56
C LEU A 177 -8.69 -0.08 -0.98
N ASP A 178 -8.50 0.25 -2.25
CA ASP A 178 -8.76 1.57 -2.79
C ASP A 178 -10.26 1.84 -3.03
N ASP A 179 -11.14 0.83 -2.98
CA ASP A 179 -12.60 1.01 -3.01
C ASP A 179 -13.17 1.27 -1.61
N GLN A 180 -13.96 2.33 -1.45
CA GLN A 180 -14.51 2.74 -0.15
C GLN A 180 -15.46 1.70 0.46
N SER A 181 -16.29 1.06 -0.37
CA SER A 181 -17.26 0.07 0.12
C SER A 181 -16.54 -1.20 0.60
N LEU A 182 -15.59 -1.69 -0.19
CA LEU A 182 -14.75 -2.83 0.14
C LEU A 182 -13.93 -2.54 1.40
N PHE A 183 -13.26 -1.38 1.48
CA PHE A 183 -12.51 -0.97 2.66
C PHE A 183 -13.37 -1.03 3.93
N THR A 184 -14.59 -0.49 3.87
CA THR A 184 -15.51 -0.45 5.02
C THR A 184 -15.98 -1.84 5.45
N GLU A 185 -16.31 -2.72 4.50
CA GLU A 185 -16.76 -4.07 4.81
C GLU A 185 -15.62 -4.98 5.26
N PHE A 186 -14.41 -4.78 4.71
CA PHE A 186 -13.22 -5.51 5.11
C PHE A 186 -12.78 -5.14 6.53
N GLU A 187 -12.93 -3.86 6.94
CA GLU A 187 -12.68 -3.44 8.33
C GLU A 187 -13.52 -4.24 9.32
N LYS A 188 -14.83 -4.35 9.06
CA LYS A 188 -15.77 -5.12 9.90
C LYS A 188 -15.43 -6.60 9.90
N PHE A 189 -15.11 -7.14 8.72
CA PHE A 189 -14.78 -8.55 8.53
C PHE A 189 -13.54 -8.96 9.32
N ILE A 190 -12.41 -8.26 9.14
CA ILE A 190 -11.16 -8.59 9.85
C ILE A 190 -11.32 -8.46 11.36
N GLU A 191 -12.01 -7.41 11.83
CA GLU A 191 -12.28 -7.27 13.26
C GLU A 191 -13.10 -8.45 13.81
N ALA A 192 -14.15 -8.85 13.10
CA ALA A 192 -15.01 -9.94 13.54
C ALA A 192 -14.30 -11.30 13.52
N ILE A 193 -13.60 -11.62 12.43
CA ILE A 193 -12.84 -12.87 12.30
C ILE A 193 -11.72 -12.94 13.33
N ASP A 194 -11.00 -11.84 13.60
CA ASP A 194 -9.96 -11.84 14.62
C ASP A 194 -10.50 -12.13 16.02
N ASN A 195 -11.68 -11.61 16.34
CA ASN A 195 -12.33 -11.87 17.62
C ASN A 195 -12.78 -13.33 17.78
N ILE A 196 -13.05 -14.03 16.67
CA ILE A 196 -13.50 -15.43 16.67
C ILE A 196 -12.31 -16.40 16.69
N HIS A 197 -11.31 -16.15 15.84
CA HIS A 197 -10.26 -17.12 15.52
C HIS A 197 -8.85 -16.74 15.99
N GLU A 198 -8.62 -15.50 16.41
CA GLU A 198 -7.28 -14.93 16.65
C GLU A 198 -6.33 -15.16 15.46
N LEU A 199 -6.36 -14.23 14.51
CA LEU A 199 -5.60 -14.35 13.26
C LEU A 199 -4.08 -14.36 13.51
N ALA A 200 -3.43 -15.38 12.96
CA ALA A 200 -1.98 -15.55 12.94
C ALA A 200 -1.53 -16.08 11.56
N LEU A 201 -0.33 -15.70 11.15
CA LEU A 201 0.32 -16.23 9.96
C LEU A 201 1.28 -17.35 10.32
N ASP A 202 1.34 -18.38 9.48
CA ASP A 202 2.44 -19.32 9.50
C ASP A 202 3.68 -18.63 8.90
N GLY A 203 4.82 -18.68 9.61
CA GLY A 203 5.93 -17.71 9.53
C GLY A 203 6.70 -17.62 8.20
N GLN A 204 6.19 -18.19 7.12
CA GLN A 204 6.77 -18.13 5.76
C GLN A 204 5.86 -17.42 4.75
N GLN A 205 4.62 -17.10 5.10
CA GLN A 205 3.67 -16.48 4.17
C GLN A 205 3.85 -14.96 4.12
N GLN A 206 3.82 -14.40 2.91
CA GLN A 206 3.91 -12.96 2.68
C GLN A 206 2.59 -12.45 2.10
N PHE A 207 1.95 -11.52 2.80
CA PHE A 207 0.69 -10.91 2.42
C PHE A 207 0.84 -9.38 2.42
N PRO A 208 1.17 -8.75 1.28
CA PRO A 208 1.48 -7.32 1.23
C PRO A 208 0.38 -6.42 1.83
N GLY A 209 -0.89 -6.81 1.69
CA GLY A 209 -2.04 -6.11 2.25
C GLY A 209 -2.13 -6.13 3.78
N VAL A 210 -1.34 -6.94 4.48
CA VAL A 210 -1.19 -6.82 5.95
C VAL A 210 -0.69 -5.43 6.34
N TYR A 211 0.23 -4.85 5.57
CA TYR A 211 0.71 -3.49 5.83
C TYR A 211 -0.34 -2.42 5.50
N ALA A 212 -1.31 -2.72 4.63
CA ALA A 212 -2.45 -1.84 4.39
C ALA A 212 -3.40 -1.76 5.61
N LEU A 213 -3.40 -2.79 6.48
CA LEU A 213 -4.16 -2.76 7.74
C LEU A 213 -3.73 -1.64 8.69
N PHE A 214 -2.53 -1.08 8.51
CA PHE A 214 -2.06 0.03 9.33
C PHE A 214 -2.89 1.31 9.18
N PHE A 215 -3.56 1.45 8.04
CA PHE A 215 -4.37 2.61 7.67
C PHE A 215 -5.81 2.51 8.18
N PHE A 216 -6.21 1.37 8.74
CA PHE A 216 -7.53 1.16 9.33
C PHE A 216 -7.63 1.71 10.75
N LYS A 217 -8.82 1.62 11.36
CA LYS A 217 -9.04 1.96 12.77
C LYS A 217 -8.18 1.13 13.70
N ARG A 218 -8.07 1.63 14.95
CA ARG A 218 -7.18 1.11 16.00
C ARG A 218 -7.24 -0.42 16.19
N ARG A 219 -8.43 -1.03 16.12
CA ARG A 219 -8.59 -2.48 16.33
C ARG A 219 -7.94 -3.28 15.20
N VAL A 220 -8.33 -3.02 13.96
CA VAL A 220 -7.73 -3.66 12.77
C VAL A 220 -6.24 -3.33 12.63
N ARG A 221 -5.82 -2.11 12.99
CA ARG A 221 -4.38 -1.76 13.04
C ARG A 221 -3.59 -2.65 14.01
N SER A 222 -4.18 -3.03 15.14
CA SER A 222 -3.56 -3.96 16.08
C SER A 222 -3.36 -5.35 15.47
N VAL A 223 -4.33 -5.82 14.69
CA VAL A 223 -4.22 -7.05 13.90
C VAL A 223 -3.06 -6.92 12.91
N GLY A 224 -3.00 -5.81 12.16
CA GLY A 224 -1.91 -5.50 11.24
C GLY A 224 -0.53 -5.58 11.90
N TYR A 225 -0.34 -4.99 13.08
CA TYR A 225 0.94 -5.08 13.80
C TYR A 225 1.31 -6.51 14.19
N ARG A 226 0.33 -7.31 14.65
CA ARG A 226 0.57 -8.70 15.04
C ARG A 226 0.96 -9.54 13.83
N LEU A 227 0.24 -9.42 12.72
CA LEU A 227 0.52 -10.16 11.48
C LEU A 227 1.84 -9.71 10.83
N ALA A 228 2.10 -8.40 10.74
CA ALA A 228 3.37 -7.88 10.22
C ALA A 228 4.57 -8.31 11.06
N GLY A 229 4.39 -8.45 12.38
CA GLY A 229 5.40 -8.99 13.28
C GLY A 229 5.87 -10.40 12.89
N SER A 230 4.98 -11.23 12.35
CA SER A 230 5.31 -12.58 11.86
C SER A 230 5.98 -12.58 10.48
N MET A 231 5.72 -11.56 9.64
CA MET A 231 6.29 -11.44 8.29
C MET A 231 7.71 -10.86 8.26
N GLY A 232 8.12 -10.17 9.33
CA GLY A 232 9.40 -9.49 9.41
C GLY A 232 9.38 -8.10 8.77
N LYS A 233 10.57 -7.54 8.53
CA LYS A 233 10.73 -6.22 7.89
C LYS A 233 10.83 -6.36 6.38
N LEU A 234 10.34 -5.34 5.66
CA LEU A 234 10.45 -5.17 4.22
C LEU A 234 11.88 -4.73 3.87
N ARG A 235 12.57 -5.50 3.03
CA ARG A 235 14.02 -5.36 2.82
C ARG A 235 14.35 -4.54 1.59
N SER A 236 13.54 -4.66 0.53
CA SER A 236 13.77 -4.00 -0.75
C SER A 236 12.53 -3.26 -1.28
N ALA A 237 12.72 -2.41 -2.29
CA ALA A 237 11.63 -1.71 -2.96
C ALA A 237 10.61 -2.68 -3.61
N THR A 238 11.07 -3.86 -4.05
CA THR A 238 10.22 -4.91 -4.61
C THR A 238 9.13 -5.37 -3.64
N ASP A 239 9.46 -5.45 -2.35
CA ASP A 239 8.51 -5.88 -1.32
C ASP A 239 7.39 -4.84 -1.11
N LEU A 240 7.64 -3.59 -1.51
CA LEU A 240 6.69 -2.49 -1.45
C LEU A 240 5.84 -2.34 -2.72
N GLU A 241 6.22 -2.92 -3.86
CA GLU A 241 5.52 -2.76 -5.15
C GLU A 241 4.00 -2.95 -5.05
N PRO A 242 3.47 -3.99 -4.38
CA PRO A 242 2.02 -4.18 -4.27
C PRO A 242 1.30 -3.03 -3.55
N LEU A 243 2.00 -2.30 -2.68
CA LEU A 243 1.45 -1.18 -1.89
C LEU A 243 1.63 0.18 -2.56
N GLN A 244 2.43 0.27 -3.63
CA GLN A 244 2.76 1.54 -4.29
C GLN A 244 1.53 2.34 -4.75
N PRO A 245 0.43 1.74 -5.25
CA PRO A 245 -0.77 2.50 -5.58
C PRO A 245 -1.36 3.24 -4.37
N LEU A 246 -1.43 2.57 -3.21
CA LEU A 246 -1.93 3.16 -1.97
C LEU A 246 -0.96 4.22 -1.43
N ILE A 247 0.35 3.94 -1.44
CA ILE A 247 1.38 4.89 -0.98
C ILE A 247 1.33 6.16 -1.83
N LYS A 248 1.27 6.05 -3.17
CA LYS A 248 1.13 7.19 -4.09
C LYS A 248 -0.05 8.07 -3.72
N LYS A 249 -1.21 7.45 -3.48
CA LYS A 249 -2.44 8.16 -3.10
C LYS A 249 -2.28 8.88 -1.76
N PHE A 250 -1.73 8.21 -0.75
CA PHE A 250 -1.55 8.79 0.59
C PHE A 250 -0.52 9.90 0.61
N VAL A 251 0.58 9.77 -0.11
CA VAL A 251 1.58 10.83 -0.26
C VAL A 251 0.97 12.05 -0.96
N GLY A 252 0.26 11.84 -2.08
CA GLY A 252 -0.42 12.94 -2.78
C GLY A 252 -1.49 13.64 -1.93
N PHE A 253 -2.21 12.88 -1.09
CA PHE A 253 -3.16 13.45 -0.14
C PHE A 253 -2.49 14.32 0.93
N LEU A 254 -1.37 13.86 1.48
CA LEU A 254 -0.63 14.63 2.49
C LEU A 254 0.01 15.90 1.92
N GLU A 255 0.32 15.93 0.62
CA GLU A 255 0.84 17.11 -0.05
C GLU A 255 -0.23 18.18 -0.27
N THR A 256 -1.38 17.80 -0.84
CA THR A 256 -2.36 18.75 -1.41
C THR A 256 -3.59 18.96 -0.54
N GLU A 257 -3.77 18.19 0.54
CA GLU A 257 -4.97 18.13 1.39
C GLU A 257 -6.28 17.79 0.64
N VAL A 258 -6.20 17.50 -0.66
CA VAL A 258 -7.32 17.16 -1.52
C VAL A 258 -7.02 15.77 -2.09
N LEU A 259 -7.91 14.80 -1.82
CA LEU A 259 -7.87 13.55 -2.58
C LEU A 259 -8.19 13.91 -4.01
N LEU A 260 -7.21 13.80 -4.91
CA LEU A 260 -7.48 13.77 -6.34
C LEU A 260 -8.40 12.57 -6.58
N SER A 261 -9.70 12.84 -6.72
CA SER A 261 -10.70 11.88 -7.17
C SER A 261 -10.48 11.61 -8.67
N ALA A 262 -9.30 11.09 -9.01
CA ALA A 262 -8.90 10.85 -10.37
C ALA A 262 -9.10 9.37 -10.69
N THR A 263 -10.36 8.98 -10.89
CA THR A 263 -10.72 7.90 -11.80
C THR A 263 -12.19 8.10 -12.17
N LYS A 264 -12.52 8.04 -13.46
CA LYS A 264 -13.91 8.04 -13.96
C LYS A 264 -14.56 6.69 -13.70
N THR A 265 -14.45 6.17 -12.49
CA THR A 265 -15.08 4.92 -12.08
C THR A 265 -16.33 5.26 -11.29
N SER A 266 -17.41 4.51 -11.51
CA SER A 266 -18.70 4.71 -10.82
C SER A 266 -18.61 4.51 -9.31
N ARG A 267 -17.54 3.83 -8.84
CA ARG A 267 -17.29 3.48 -7.45
C ARG A 267 -16.41 4.51 -6.74
N GLN A 268 -16.79 4.86 -5.51
CA GLN A 268 -16.09 5.84 -4.69
C GLN A 268 -14.77 5.24 -4.14
N ARG A 269 -13.67 5.98 -4.31
CA ARG A 269 -12.37 5.60 -3.79
C ARG A 269 -12.29 5.82 -2.28
N ALA A 270 -11.48 5.02 -1.59
CA ALA A 270 -11.39 5.03 -0.14
C ALA A 270 -10.92 6.40 0.39
N GLU A 271 -11.73 7.06 1.19
CA GLU A 271 -11.43 8.34 1.81
C GLU A 271 -11.05 8.09 3.26
N LEU A 272 -9.76 8.25 3.56
CA LEU A 272 -9.24 8.14 4.92
C LEU A 272 -9.04 9.53 5.50
N ASP A 273 -9.33 9.64 6.80
CA ASP A 273 -8.95 10.84 7.53
C ASP A 273 -7.42 10.96 7.59
N ARG A 274 -6.93 12.21 7.63
CA ARG A 274 -5.50 12.51 7.62
C ARG A 274 -4.74 11.87 8.77
N VAL A 275 -5.37 11.72 9.93
CA VAL A 275 -4.75 11.10 11.10
C VAL A 275 -4.52 9.61 10.88
N SER A 276 -5.50 8.90 10.28
CA SER A 276 -5.34 7.50 9.89
C SER A 276 -4.22 7.29 8.88
N ILE A 277 -4.06 8.20 7.91
CA ILE A 277 -2.96 8.15 6.94
C ILE A 277 -1.60 8.34 7.63
N TRP A 278 -1.46 9.36 8.48
CA TRP A 278 -0.24 9.58 9.23
C TRP A 278 0.16 8.39 10.13
N LEU A 279 -0.83 7.80 10.81
CA LEU A 279 -0.61 6.62 11.64
C LEU A 279 -0.23 5.40 10.80
N GLY A 280 -0.85 5.22 9.63
CA GLY A 280 -0.50 4.18 8.67
C GLY A 280 0.93 4.31 8.16
N ILE A 281 1.32 5.49 7.66
CA ILE A 281 2.67 5.79 7.17
C ILE A 281 3.71 5.56 8.27
N LYS A 282 3.48 6.09 9.47
CA LYS A 282 4.39 5.86 10.61
C LYS A 282 4.60 4.37 10.88
N SER A 283 3.53 3.58 10.82
CA SER A 283 3.59 2.14 11.07
C SER A 283 4.35 1.41 9.97
N LEU A 284 4.05 1.76 8.71
CA LEU A 284 4.73 1.22 7.54
C LEU A 284 6.24 1.51 7.60
N LEU A 285 6.64 2.76 7.87
CA LEU A 285 8.05 3.14 8.02
C LEU A 285 8.76 2.32 9.11
N GLY A 286 8.06 1.98 10.20
CA GLY A 286 8.61 1.12 11.26
C GLY A 286 8.90 -0.33 10.81
N CYS A 287 8.29 -0.77 9.71
CA CYS A 287 8.47 -2.08 9.11
C CYS A 287 9.50 -2.09 7.97
N LEU A 288 10.08 -0.95 7.58
CA LEU A 288 11.06 -0.89 6.49
C LEU A 288 12.49 -1.08 6.99
N GLU A 289 13.31 -1.70 6.15
CA GLU A 289 14.76 -1.58 6.19
C GLU A 289 15.23 -0.39 5.32
N PRO A 290 16.45 0.13 5.54
CA PRO A 290 16.93 1.31 4.81
C PRO A 290 16.82 1.22 3.29
N PRO A 291 17.15 0.10 2.60
CA PRO A 291 17.06 0.03 1.14
C PRO A 291 15.61 0.14 0.64
N ALA A 292 14.66 -0.56 1.28
CA ALA A 292 13.23 -0.45 0.98
C ALA A 292 12.72 1.00 1.11
N PHE A 293 13.22 1.73 2.11
CA PHE A 293 12.85 3.13 2.30
C PHE A 293 13.47 4.07 1.25
N GLU A 294 14.77 3.96 0.97
CA GLU A 294 15.44 4.83 0.00
C GLU A 294 14.86 4.67 -1.41
N GLU A 295 14.84 3.44 -1.92
CA GLU A 295 14.42 3.13 -3.29
C GLU A 295 12.88 3.13 -3.41
N GLY A 296 12.19 2.54 -2.42
CA GLY A 296 10.74 2.30 -2.49
C GLY A 296 9.88 3.49 -2.09
N ILE A 297 10.40 4.46 -1.34
CA ILE A 297 9.66 5.67 -0.93
C ILE A 297 10.35 6.95 -1.40
N LEU A 298 11.61 7.20 -1.03
CA LEU A 298 12.23 8.49 -1.29
C LEU A 298 12.54 8.74 -2.77
N GLU A 299 13.01 7.73 -3.51
CA GLU A 299 13.30 7.89 -4.94
C GLU A 299 12.01 7.95 -5.76
N ARG A 300 10.99 7.17 -5.38
CA ARG A 300 9.69 7.15 -6.07
C ARG A 300 8.81 8.36 -5.76
N TYR A 301 8.93 8.90 -4.55
CA TYR A 301 8.20 10.09 -4.09
C TYR A 301 9.15 11.10 -3.43
N PRO A 302 9.98 11.83 -4.21
CA PRO A 302 10.97 12.78 -3.68
C PRO A 302 10.37 13.84 -2.74
N ILE A 303 9.13 14.23 -3.00
CA ILE A 303 8.37 15.20 -2.20
C ILE A 303 8.05 14.73 -0.77
N PHE A 304 8.13 13.43 -0.48
CA PHE A 304 7.70 12.88 0.81
C PHE A 304 8.48 13.48 1.99
N LEU A 305 9.78 13.67 1.84
CA LEU A 305 10.60 14.30 2.87
C LEU A 305 10.15 15.74 3.13
N ASP A 306 9.93 16.52 2.06
CA ASP A 306 9.46 17.91 2.18
C ASP A 306 8.07 17.97 2.84
N ILE A 307 7.16 17.05 2.53
CA ILE A 307 5.86 16.92 3.21
C ILE A 307 6.07 16.75 4.72
N VAL A 308 6.91 15.79 5.15
CA VAL A 308 7.17 15.54 6.57
C VAL A 308 7.76 16.79 7.23
N LEU A 309 8.75 17.43 6.62
CA LEU A 309 9.41 18.61 7.19
C LEU A 309 8.47 19.83 7.26
N ASN A 310 7.60 20.03 6.27
CA ASN A 310 6.61 21.10 6.27
C ASN A 310 5.60 20.92 7.41
N HIS A 311 5.17 19.68 7.68
CA HIS A 311 4.24 19.39 8.78
C HIS A 311 4.89 19.47 10.17
N VAL A 312 6.20 19.22 10.28
CA VAL A 312 6.95 19.52 11.52
C VAL A 312 7.08 21.04 11.71
N SER A 313 7.10 21.80 10.61
CA SER A 313 7.26 23.25 10.66
C SER A 313 5.97 24.02 10.96
N GLY A 314 4.80 23.39 10.76
CA GLY A 314 3.50 24.00 11.00
C GLY A 314 2.96 23.79 12.42
N ASP A 315 2.01 24.64 12.83
CA ASP A 315 1.25 24.54 14.08
C ASP A 315 0.03 23.60 13.96
N SER A 316 0.14 22.51 13.20
CA SER A 316 -0.98 21.60 12.94
C SER A 316 -1.11 20.50 13.99
N VAL A 317 -2.31 19.92 14.10
CA VAL A 317 -2.57 18.72 14.93
C VAL A 317 -1.74 17.51 14.50
N ASP A 318 -1.19 17.54 13.28
CA ASP A 318 -0.36 16.49 12.71
C ASP A 318 1.10 16.57 13.14
N PHE A 319 1.52 17.66 13.79
CA PHE A 319 2.90 17.89 14.24
C PHE A 319 3.51 16.65 14.92
N SER A 320 2.79 16.05 15.87
CA SER A 320 3.28 14.88 16.61
C SER A 320 3.48 13.63 15.72
N HIS A 321 2.68 13.48 14.66
CA HIS A 321 2.83 12.39 13.70
C HIS A 321 4.01 12.64 12.76
N ALA A 322 4.15 13.87 12.27
CA ALA A 322 5.26 14.28 11.41
C ALA A 322 6.60 14.16 12.14
N VAL A 323 6.69 14.58 13.40
CA VAL A 323 7.87 14.40 14.27
C VAL A 323 8.23 12.93 14.43
N ALA A 324 7.23 12.06 14.65
CA ALA A 324 7.47 10.63 14.77
C ALA A 324 7.95 10.01 13.45
N CYS A 325 7.40 10.42 12.31
CA CYS A 325 7.89 9.99 11.00
C CYS A 325 9.32 10.45 10.77
N LEU A 326 9.62 11.73 11.02
CA LEU A 326 10.97 12.29 10.91
C LEU A 326 11.99 11.52 11.74
N ARG A 327 11.60 11.07 12.94
CA ARG A 327 12.47 10.22 13.79
C ARG A 327 12.81 8.90 13.10
N LEU A 328 11.82 8.22 12.55
CA LEU A 328 12.03 6.97 11.80
C LEU A 328 12.91 7.19 10.56
N LEU A 329 12.77 8.33 9.87
CA LEU A 329 13.62 8.66 8.72
C LEU A 329 15.09 8.79 9.15
N PHE A 330 15.35 9.43 10.30
CA PHE A 330 16.69 9.50 10.87
C PHE A 330 17.22 8.16 11.37
N GLU A 331 16.37 7.30 11.93
CA GLU A 331 16.77 5.97 12.34
C GLU A 331 17.23 5.12 11.14
N MET A 332 16.61 5.29 9.96
CA MET A 332 16.97 4.56 8.74
C MET A 332 18.19 5.14 8.01
N LEU A 333 18.22 6.46 7.77
CA LEU A 333 19.24 7.09 6.90
C LEU A 333 20.27 7.93 7.64
N GLY A 334 20.06 8.19 8.93
CA GLY A 334 20.91 9.08 9.72
C GLY A 334 21.04 10.45 9.06
N CYS A 335 22.26 10.99 9.06
CA CYS A 335 22.55 12.33 8.56
C CYS A 335 22.42 12.48 7.04
N LYS A 336 22.43 11.37 6.28
CA LYS A 336 22.28 11.40 4.81
C LYS A 336 20.94 11.98 4.38
N LEU A 337 19.93 11.90 5.24
CA LEU A 337 18.61 12.49 5.00
C LEU A 337 18.71 13.99 4.66
N TRP A 338 19.65 14.71 5.26
CA TRP A 338 19.83 16.14 5.02
C TRP A 338 20.41 16.47 3.65
N LEU A 339 21.11 15.53 3.01
CA LEU A 339 21.58 15.71 1.64
C LEU A 339 20.43 15.69 0.63
N ARG A 340 19.25 15.19 1.04
CA ARG A 340 18.04 15.08 0.21
C ARG A 340 16.97 16.13 0.58
N SER A 341 17.23 16.98 1.56
CA SER A 341 16.27 17.98 2.06
C SER A 341 16.49 19.34 1.41
N THR A 342 15.39 20.02 1.05
CA THR A 342 15.42 21.44 0.63
C THR A 342 15.54 22.40 1.83
N LEU A 343 15.13 21.96 3.02
CA LEU A 343 15.19 22.74 4.26
C LEU A 343 16.53 22.55 4.98
N SER A 344 17.06 23.66 5.51
CA SER A 344 18.30 23.61 6.29
C SER A 344 18.07 23.01 7.69
N PRO A 345 19.04 22.24 8.22
CA PRO A 345 18.94 21.69 9.58
C PRO A 345 18.78 22.77 10.66
N SER A 346 19.29 23.99 10.43
CA SER A 346 19.20 25.11 11.37
C SER A 346 17.78 25.67 11.48
N VAL A 347 17.05 25.78 10.36
CA VAL A 347 15.63 26.18 10.33
C VAL A 347 14.79 25.19 11.11
N MET A 348 14.92 23.90 10.78
CA MET A 348 14.14 22.85 11.44
C MET A 348 14.39 22.78 12.95
N ARG A 349 15.65 22.94 13.38
CA ARG A 349 15.98 23.03 14.80
C ARG A 349 15.29 24.23 15.46
N ASN A 350 15.33 25.42 14.86
CA ASN A 350 14.67 26.59 15.42
C ASN A 350 13.16 26.35 15.61
N THR A 351 12.52 25.73 14.63
CA THR A 351 11.11 25.36 14.72
C THR A 351 10.84 24.41 15.89
N LEU A 352 11.60 23.31 16.00
CA LEU A 352 11.45 22.34 17.09
C LEU A 352 11.69 22.95 18.49
N LEU A 353 12.66 23.86 18.59
CA LEU A 353 12.93 24.59 19.84
C LEU A 353 11.80 25.57 20.17
N GLY A 354 11.28 26.29 19.18
CA GLY A 354 10.10 27.15 19.34
C GLY A 354 8.90 26.34 19.84
N GLN A 355 8.60 25.21 19.21
CA GLN A 355 7.51 24.32 19.62
C GLN A 355 7.62 23.86 21.07
N CYS A 356 8.83 23.57 21.55
CA CYS A 356 9.06 23.22 22.95
C CYS A 356 8.58 24.31 23.94
N PHE A 357 8.63 25.59 23.56
CA PHE A 357 8.14 26.68 24.40
C PHE A 357 6.63 26.94 24.27
N HIS A 358 6.01 26.54 23.16
CA HIS A 358 4.58 26.73 22.91
C HIS A 358 3.71 25.56 23.39
N THR A 359 4.31 24.38 23.64
CA THR A 359 3.60 23.22 24.20
C THR A 359 3.99 22.95 25.66
N ARG A 360 3.01 22.50 26.45
CA ARG A 360 3.21 21.91 27.78
C ARG A 360 3.02 20.39 27.78
N ASN A 361 2.86 19.81 26.60
CA ASN A 361 2.64 18.38 26.45
C ASN A 361 3.96 17.62 26.58
N GLU A 362 4.12 16.87 27.67
CA GLU A 362 5.30 16.09 27.96
C GLU A 362 5.64 15.06 26.86
N LYS A 363 4.61 14.45 26.24
CA LYS A 363 4.80 13.52 25.12
C LYS A 363 5.43 14.24 23.92
N SER A 364 4.95 15.44 23.61
CA SER A 364 5.50 16.26 22.54
C SER A 364 6.96 16.64 22.81
N HIS A 365 7.30 17.02 24.04
CA HIS A 365 8.70 17.30 24.41
C HIS A 365 9.58 16.07 24.26
N LYS A 366 9.09 14.89 24.69
CA LYS A 366 9.82 13.63 24.51
C LYS A 366 10.08 13.35 23.03
N ASP A 367 9.05 13.44 22.19
CA ASP A 367 9.17 13.14 20.77
C ASP A 367 10.15 14.11 20.07
N ILE A 368 10.12 15.40 20.43
CA ILE A 368 11.09 16.40 19.95
C ILE A 368 12.51 16.09 20.45
N PHE A 369 12.66 15.74 21.73
CA PHE A 369 13.98 15.47 22.33
C PHE A 369 14.62 14.21 21.74
N ASP A 370 13.83 13.23 21.33
CA ASP A 370 14.35 12.03 20.66
C ASP A 370 14.94 12.37 19.27
N LEU A 371 14.49 13.44 18.60
CA LEU A 371 15.11 13.94 17.36
C LEU A 371 16.45 14.64 17.59
N PHE A 372 16.70 15.14 18.81
CA PHE A 372 17.85 15.98 19.08
C PHE A 372 19.18 15.30 18.79
N GLN A 373 19.28 13.99 19.01
CA GLN A 373 20.52 13.25 18.74
C GLN A 373 20.85 13.19 17.25
N PRO A 374 19.92 12.80 16.36
CA PRO A 374 20.11 12.90 14.92
C PRO A 374 20.54 14.28 14.42
N PHE A 375 19.88 15.36 14.86
CA PHE A 375 20.25 16.74 14.46
C PHE A 375 21.69 17.07 14.84
N LEU A 376 22.06 16.67 16.04
CA LEU A 376 23.37 16.93 16.61
C LEU A 376 24.50 16.15 15.95
N GLN A 377 24.21 14.95 15.46
CA GLN A 377 25.13 14.16 14.62
C GLN A 377 25.24 14.78 13.23
N ALA A 378 24.13 15.28 12.67
CA ALA A 378 24.12 15.93 11.36
C ALA A 378 24.98 17.20 11.33
N PHE A 379 24.84 18.07 12.35
CA PHE A 379 25.69 19.26 12.48
C PHE A 379 27.17 18.90 12.58
N GLN A 380 27.50 17.80 13.26
CA GLN A 380 28.88 17.34 13.40
C GLN A 380 29.43 16.80 12.07
N PHE A 381 28.65 16.00 11.35
CA PHE A 381 29.02 15.44 10.05
C PHE A 381 29.21 16.54 8.99
N GLN A 382 28.27 17.49 8.90
CA GLN A 382 28.38 18.63 7.98
C GLN A 382 29.55 19.55 8.32
N SER A 383 29.88 19.72 9.61
CA SER A 383 31.08 20.48 10.01
C SER A 383 32.40 19.78 9.66
N LEU A 384 32.38 18.44 9.49
CA LEU A 384 33.55 17.63 9.14
C LEU A 384 33.76 17.57 7.62
N GLU A 385 32.69 17.51 6.83
CA GLU A 385 32.75 17.49 5.36
C GLU A 385 32.86 18.88 4.74
N ALA A 386 32.13 19.87 5.27
CA ALA A 386 32.25 21.25 4.85
C ALA A 386 33.36 21.90 5.67
N LEU A 387 34.49 22.20 5.03
CA LEU A 387 35.53 23.13 5.52
C LEU A 387 34.99 24.58 5.72
N GLN A 388 33.69 24.76 5.96
CA GLN A 388 33.00 26.03 6.18
C GLN A 388 32.54 26.15 7.65
N ASP A 389 33.32 26.99 8.33
CA ASP A 389 33.00 28.10 9.24
C ASP A 389 31.94 27.95 10.35
N GLY A 390 32.24 28.56 11.51
CA GLY A 390 31.65 28.36 12.85
C GLY A 390 30.12 28.44 13.05
N GLU A 391 29.29 28.52 12.01
CA GLU A 391 27.83 28.51 12.11
C GLU A 391 27.30 27.19 12.67
N HIS A 392 27.75 26.02 12.17
CA HIS A 392 27.30 24.73 12.69
C HIS A 392 27.75 24.52 14.15
N GLU A 393 28.93 25.01 14.52
CA GLU A 393 29.40 25.01 15.90
C GLU A 393 28.55 25.94 16.78
N LYS A 394 28.20 27.13 16.27
CA LYS A 394 27.25 28.04 16.90
C LYS A 394 25.88 27.38 17.07
N GLN A 395 25.41 26.62 16.08
CA GLN A 395 24.14 25.91 16.19
C GLN A 395 24.17 24.82 17.26
N ARG A 396 25.28 24.08 17.37
CA ARG A 396 25.50 23.10 18.43
C ARG A 396 25.57 23.77 19.81
N ARG A 397 26.27 24.90 19.95
CA ARG A 397 26.37 25.67 21.21
C ARG A 397 25.00 26.20 21.64
N HIS A 398 24.21 26.76 20.73
CA HIS A 398 22.83 27.20 21.02
C HIS A 398 21.97 26.05 21.54
N PHE A 399 22.12 24.87 20.96
CA PHE A 399 21.37 23.71 21.38
C PHE A 399 21.74 23.21 22.78
N LEU A 400 23.05 23.18 23.07
CA LEU A 400 23.55 22.87 24.41
C LEU A 400 23.07 23.91 25.42
N TYR A 401 23.06 25.20 25.04
CA TYR A 401 22.55 26.29 25.87
C TYR A 401 21.06 26.10 26.19
N PHE A 402 20.23 25.77 25.19
CA PHE A 402 18.81 25.46 25.40
C PHE A 402 18.64 24.34 26.44
N LEU A 403 19.34 23.22 26.28
CA LEU A 403 19.24 22.08 27.19
C LEU A 403 19.78 22.37 28.61
N LEU A 404 20.85 23.15 28.73
CA LEU A 404 21.52 23.47 30.00
C LEU A 404 20.80 24.56 30.79
N HIS A 405 20.36 25.61 30.11
CA HIS A 405 19.93 26.83 30.76
C HIS A 405 18.44 27.09 30.63
N GLN A 406 17.81 26.75 29.49
CA GLN A 406 16.42 27.11 29.24
C GLN A 406 15.45 26.02 29.71
N VAL A 407 15.75 24.74 29.46
CA VAL A 407 14.89 23.62 29.88
C VAL A 407 14.73 23.52 31.41
N PRO A 408 15.80 23.64 32.23
CA PRO A 408 15.66 23.45 33.69
C PRO A 408 14.88 24.54 34.40
N VAL A 409 14.88 25.77 33.87
CA VAL A 409 14.28 26.95 34.52
C VAL A 409 12.89 27.28 34.01
N SER A 410 12.50 26.78 32.84
CA SER A 410 11.18 27.07 32.26
C SER A 410 10.08 26.19 32.88
N SER A 411 8.97 26.83 33.27
CA SER A 411 7.78 26.17 33.79
C SER A 411 7.01 25.35 32.75
N ASN A 412 7.35 25.48 31.46
CA ASN A 412 6.71 24.72 30.39
C ASN A 412 7.15 23.25 30.35
N PHE A 413 8.31 22.90 30.92
CA PHE A 413 8.82 21.54 30.92
C PHE A 413 8.50 20.81 32.23
N SER A 414 8.03 19.56 32.12
CA SER A 414 7.81 18.68 33.26
C SER A 414 9.13 18.31 33.95
N VAL A 415 9.05 17.82 35.20
CA VAL A 415 10.21 17.34 35.97
C VAL A 415 10.96 16.23 35.22
N LEU A 416 10.22 15.30 34.62
CA LEU A 416 10.76 14.19 33.83
C LEU A 416 11.46 14.67 32.56
N THR A 417 10.89 15.63 31.83
CA THR A 417 11.53 16.25 30.66
C THR A 417 12.84 16.94 31.03
N ARG A 418 12.87 17.66 32.15
CA ARG A 418 14.11 18.27 32.68
C ARG A 418 15.16 17.22 33.03
N GLN A 419 14.75 16.09 33.60
CA GLN A 419 15.66 14.98 33.91
C GLN A 419 16.23 14.33 32.63
N LYS A 420 15.40 14.12 31.60
CA LYS A 420 15.84 13.64 30.29
C LYS A 420 16.82 14.59 29.61
N ALA A 421 16.57 15.91 29.64
CA ALA A 421 17.50 16.89 29.08
C ALA A 421 18.90 16.77 29.72
N ARG A 422 18.95 16.57 31.05
CA ARG A 422 20.20 16.35 31.79
C ARG A 422 20.89 15.03 31.40
N GLN A 423 20.13 13.94 31.28
CA GLN A 423 20.67 12.64 30.83
C GLN A 423 21.28 12.74 29.43
N PHE A 424 20.58 13.42 28.52
CA PHE A 424 21.03 13.64 27.16
C PHE A 424 22.35 14.44 27.10
N LEU A 425 22.46 15.46 27.94
CA LEU A 425 23.67 16.24 28.13
C LEU A 425 24.84 15.42 28.65
N PHE A 426 24.59 14.59 29.66
CA PHE A 426 25.60 13.74 30.28
C PHE A 426 26.15 12.70 29.29
N MET A 427 25.25 12.01 28.58
CA MET A 427 25.59 11.05 27.51
C MET A 427 26.49 11.68 26.44
N ARG A 428 26.24 12.95 26.10
CA ARG A 428 26.99 13.63 25.05
C ARG A 428 28.33 14.18 25.51
N LEU A 429 28.40 14.75 26.72
CA LEU A 429 29.67 15.14 27.33
C LEU A 429 30.59 13.93 27.46
N TRP A 430 30.04 12.77 27.84
CA TRP A 430 30.81 11.53 27.97
C TRP A 430 31.31 11.00 26.62
N ARG A 431 30.50 11.05 25.55
CA ARG A 431 30.95 10.72 24.18
C ARG A 431 32.00 11.68 23.62
N ILE A 432 31.92 12.98 23.93
CA ILE A 432 32.93 13.98 23.51
C ILE A 432 34.24 13.75 24.26
N LEU A 433 34.18 13.44 25.55
CA LEU A 433 35.36 13.14 26.37
C LEU A 433 36.01 11.80 26.00
N GLY A 434 35.22 10.80 25.58
CA GLY A 434 35.75 9.52 25.08
C GLY A 434 36.49 9.63 23.74
N TRP A 435 36.15 10.60 22.90
CA TRP A 435 36.89 10.91 21.66
C TRP A 435 38.19 11.68 21.89
N LEU A 436 38.39 12.27 23.08
CA LEU A 436 39.65 12.92 23.47
C LEU A 436 40.67 11.95 24.10
N TYR A 437 40.32 10.65 24.21
CA TYR A 437 41.11 9.60 24.84
C TYR A 437 41.54 8.48 23.87
N ILE A 438 41.39 8.71 22.56
CA ILE A 438 42.03 7.97 21.45
C ILE A 438 42.75 9.01 20.61
#